data_AF-A0A0C9W9K1-F1
#
_entry.id   AF-A0A0C9W9K1-F1
#
_cell.length_a   1.000
_cell.length_b   1.000
_cell.length_c   1.000
_cell.angle_alpha   90.00
_cell.angle_beta   90.00
_cell.angle_gamma   90.00
#
_symmetry.space_group_name_H-M   'P 1'
#
loop_
_entity.id
_entity.type
_entity.pdbx_description
1 polymer ?
#
loop_
_entity_poly.entity_id
_entity_poly.type
_entity_poly.pdbx_seq_one_letter_code
_entity_poly.pdbx_strand_id
1 'polypeptide(L)'
;MSKFAPHRKSYNNPRPSSTTICQKCLQPGHFIYECKSTRPYVSRPSRTEMLENPRILAKLKADGKPSVEVPEEFKKKSGTANKILEAKEKEREKDKVVASDSKSRKKARRYGESPL
;
A
#
# COMPACT_ATOMS: atom_id res chain seq x y z
N MET A 1 -43.67 -7.06 -20.31
CA MET A 1 -43.66 -5.61 -19.96
C MET A 1 -43.13 -5.50 -18.53
N SER A 2 -41.94 -4.93 -18.33
CA SER A 2 -41.17 -5.02 -17.07
C SER A 2 -41.70 -4.08 -15.98
N LYS A 3 -41.90 -4.62 -14.77
CA LYS A 3 -42.41 -3.92 -13.57
C LYS A 3 -41.44 -2.87 -12.99
N PHE A 4 -40.25 -2.71 -13.55
CA PHE A 4 -39.17 -1.87 -12.99
C PHE A 4 -38.94 -0.55 -13.73
N ALA A 5 -39.68 -0.26 -14.81
CA ALA A 5 -39.61 1.02 -15.51
C ALA A 5 -40.75 1.94 -15.04
N PRO A 6 -40.50 2.95 -14.18
CA PRO A 6 -41.54 3.88 -13.78
C PRO A 6 -41.95 4.75 -14.98
N HIS A 7 -43.13 4.50 -15.54
CA HIS A 7 -43.78 5.42 -16.46
C HIS A 7 -44.29 6.66 -15.70
N ARG A 8 -43.38 7.57 -15.34
CA ARG A 8 -43.78 8.92 -14.89
C ARG A 8 -44.00 9.79 -16.12
N LYS A 9 -45.18 10.41 -16.19
CA LYS A 9 -45.72 11.23 -17.30
C LYS A 9 -44.93 12.51 -17.62
N SER A 10 -43.75 12.70 -17.02
CA SER A 10 -42.96 13.94 -17.03
C SER A 10 -41.53 13.76 -17.57
N TYR A 11 -41.16 12.58 -18.10
CA TYR A 11 -39.78 12.33 -18.57
C TYR A 11 -39.41 13.16 -19.82
N ASN A 12 -40.40 13.65 -20.57
CA ASN A 12 -40.18 14.38 -21.81
C ASN A 12 -39.79 15.85 -21.59
N ASN A 13 -39.95 16.39 -20.38
CA ASN A 13 -39.48 17.73 -20.02
C ASN A 13 -39.16 17.79 -18.51
N PRO A 14 -38.04 17.19 -18.06
CA PRO A 14 -37.67 17.23 -16.67
C PRO A 14 -37.37 18.68 -16.29
N ARG A 15 -37.97 19.18 -15.21
CA ARG A 15 -37.59 20.46 -14.60
C ARG A 15 -36.46 20.21 -13.60
N PRO A 16 -35.44 21.07 -13.53
CA PRO A 16 -34.34 20.87 -12.60
C PRO A 16 -34.86 21.00 -11.16
N SER A 17 -34.53 20.04 -10.31
CA SER A 17 -34.70 20.20 -8.87
C SER A 17 -33.61 21.11 -8.32
N SER A 18 -33.83 21.68 -7.13
CA SER A 18 -32.77 22.41 -6.39
C SER A 18 -31.54 21.54 -6.09
N THR A 19 -31.67 20.21 -6.14
CA THR A 19 -30.58 19.24 -5.97
C THR A 19 -29.90 18.86 -7.28
N THR A 20 -30.43 19.28 -8.44
CA THR A 20 -29.84 18.98 -9.75
C THR A 20 -28.59 19.83 -9.94
N ILE A 21 -27.42 19.19 -10.02
CA ILE A 21 -26.12 19.86 -10.21
C ILE A 21 -25.74 19.85 -11.69
N CYS A 22 -25.41 21.02 -12.22
CA CYS A 22 -24.93 21.17 -13.58
C CYS A 22 -23.47 20.68 -13.72
N GLN A 23 -23.20 19.74 -14.64
CA GLN A 23 -21.83 19.22 -14.87
C GLN A 23 -20.88 20.25 -15.54
N LYS A 24 -21.40 21.36 -16.08
CA LYS A 24 -20.60 22.39 -16.73
C LYS A 24 -20.06 23.41 -15.74
N CYS A 25 -20.89 23.91 -14.83
CA CYS A 25 -20.49 24.93 -13.86
C CYS A 25 -20.48 24.49 -12.40
N LEU A 26 -20.88 23.25 -12.13
CA LEU A 26 -20.96 22.65 -10.78
C LEU A 26 -21.92 23.37 -9.82
N GLN A 27 -22.80 24.25 -10.33
CA GLN A 27 -23.84 24.92 -9.55
C GLN A 27 -25.16 24.13 -9.59
N PRO A 28 -25.95 24.16 -8.51
CA PRO A 28 -27.28 23.56 -8.48
C PRO A 28 -28.32 24.39 -9.26
N GLY A 29 -29.45 23.76 -9.59
CA GLY A 29 -30.68 24.44 -10.02
C GLY A 29 -30.93 24.50 -11.52
N HIS A 30 -30.08 23.91 -12.37
CA HIS A 30 -30.30 23.85 -13.82
C HIS A 30 -29.60 22.65 -14.46
N PHE A 31 -30.06 22.27 -15.66
CA PHE A 31 -29.41 21.26 -16.48
C PHE A 31 -28.28 21.86 -17.32
N ILE A 32 -27.39 21.00 -17.82
CA ILE A 32 -26.21 21.41 -18.59
C ILE A 32 -26.55 22.20 -19.87
N TYR A 33 -27.68 21.89 -20.52
CA TYR A 33 -28.10 22.55 -21.76
C TYR A 33 -28.64 23.98 -21.55
N GLU A 34 -29.04 24.33 -20.33
CA GLU A 34 -29.52 25.69 -19.97
C GLU A 34 -28.38 26.55 -19.38
N CYS A 35 -27.19 25.96 -19.21
CA CYS A 35 -26.08 26.55 -18.46
C CYS A 35 -25.37 27.67 -19.25
N LYS A 36 -25.63 28.92 -18.83
CA LYS A 36 -24.99 30.12 -19.39
C LYS A 36 -23.62 30.44 -18.79
N SER A 37 -23.29 29.90 -17.62
CA SER A 37 -21.98 30.13 -16.96
C SER A 37 -20.84 29.40 -17.67
N THR A 38 -19.63 29.96 -17.57
CA THR A 38 -18.39 29.32 -18.04
C THR A 38 -17.99 28.15 -17.14
N ARG A 39 -17.13 27.26 -17.65
CA ARG A 39 -16.58 26.15 -16.85
C ARG A 39 -15.56 26.70 -15.85
N PRO A 40 -15.81 26.63 -14.53
CA PRO A 40 -14.80 27.03 -13.56
C PRO A 40 -13.63 26.05 -13.61
N TYR A 41 -12.41 26.57 -13.64
CA TYR A 41 -11.23 25.73 -13.44
C TYR A 41 -11.11 25.41 -11.95
N VAL A 42 -11.41 24.16 -11.58
CA VAL A 42 -11.23 23.68 -10.22
C VAL A 42 -9.97 22.84 -10.22
N SER A 43 -8.92 23.31 -9.54
CA SER A 43 -7.71 22.52 -9.33
C SER A 43 -8.09 21.27 -8.53
N ARG A 44 -7.80 20.11 -9.11
CA ARG A 44 -7.96 18.84 -8.40
C ARG A 44 -6.63 18.60 -7.70
N PRO A 45 -6.61 18.53 -6.35
CA PRO A 45 -5.36 18.29 -5.65
C PRO A 45 -4.76 16.96 -6.11
N SER A 46 -3.43 16.89 -6.16
CA SER A 46 -2.73 15.65 -6.48
C SER A 46 -3.03 14.58 -5.43
N ARG A 47 -2.85 13.29 -5.76
CA ARG A 47 -3.11 12.20 -4.80
C ARG A 47 -2.29 12.35 -3.51
N THR A 48 -1.07 12.88 -3.61
CA THR A 48 -0.19 13.19 -2.48
C THR A 48 -0.74 14.37 -1.66
N GLU A 49 -1.12 15.48 -2.31
CA GLU A 49 -1.78 16.61 -1.64
C GLU A 49 -3.08 16.21 -0.93
N MET A 50 -3.83 15.25 -1.49
CA MET A 50 -5.02 14.72 -0.83
C MET A 50 -4.71 14.04 0.50
N LEU A 51 -3.63 13.25 0.55
CA LEU A 51 -3.20 12.51 1.74
C LEU A 51 -2.57 13.42 2.80
N GLU A 52 -2.04 14.57 2.40
CA GLU A 52 -1.49 15.58 3.32
C GLU A 52 -2.59 16.39 4.03
N ASN A 53 -3.84 16.33 3.57
CA ASN A 53 -4.93 17.06 4.20
C ASN A 53 -5.16 16.62 5.65
N PRO A 54 -5.10 17.53 6.63
CA PRO A 54 -5.21 17.18 8.05
C PRO A 54 -6.57 16.56 8.40
N ARG A 55 -7.63 16.93 7.68
CA ARG A 55 -8.97 16.33 7.82
C ARG A 55 -9.04 14.88 7.39
N ILE A 56 -8.25 14.49 6.39
CA ILE A 56 -8.18 13.11 5.90
C ILE A 56 -7.25 12.31 6.81
N LEU A 57 -6.11 12.90 7.21
CA LEU A 57 -5.19 12.30 8.17
C LEU A 57 -5.85 12.00 9.52
N ALA A 58 -6.63 12.92 10.07
CA ALA A 58 -7.35 12.72 11.34
C ALA A 58 -8.41 11.60 11.27
N LYS A 59 -9.01 11.37 10.09
CA LYS A 59 -9.94 10.25 9.87
C LYS A 59 -9.22 8.92 9.71
N LEU A 60 -8.02 8.93 9.12
CA LEU A 60 -7.22 7.74 8.90
C LEU A 60 -6.42 7.33 10.14
N LYS A 61 -6.08 8.28 11.03
CA LYS A 61 -5.23 8.09 12.21
C LYS A 61 -5.69 9.03 13.32
N ALA A 62 -5.92 8.51 14.52
CA ALA A 62 -6.32 9.29 15.70
C ALA A 62 -5.32 10.42 16.05
N ASP A 63 -4.05 10.26 15.67
CA ASP A 63 -2.94 11.13 16.13
C ASP A 63 -2.39 12.10 15.06
N GLY A 64 -3.05 12.25 13.91
CA GLY A 64 -2.74 13.33 12.95
C GLY A 64 -1.36 13.31 12.30
N LYS A 65 -0.55 12.26 12.50
CA LYS A 65 0.76 12.07 11.84
C LYS A 65 0.66 10.94 10.83
N PRO A 66 1.20 11.08 9.60
CA PRO A 66 1.41 9.94 8.72
C PRO A 66 2.45 9.01 9.36
N SER A 67 2.00 8.12 10.26
CA SER A 67 2.79 6.99 10.76
C SER A 67 3.07 6.03 9.62
N VAL A 68 4.04 6.35 8.78
CA VAL A 68 4.97 5.32 8.37
C VAL A 68 5.98 5.30 9.49
N GLU A 69 5.65 4.62 10.60
CA GLU A 69 6.71 4.15 11.49
C GLU A 69 7.49 3.15 10.67
N VAL A 70 8.47 3.69 9.94
CA VAL A 70 9.44 2.93 9.16
C VAL A 70 10.00 1.91 10.13
N PRO A 71 9.69 0.60 9.98
CA PRO A 71 10.22 -0.41 10.88
C PRO A 71 11.74 -0.24 10.97
N GLU A 72 12.35 -0.52 12.11
CA GLU A 72 13.79 -0.28 12.29
C GLU A 72 14.67 -0.97 11.23
N GLU A 73 14.10 -1.98 10.57
CA GLU A 73 14.65 -2.66 9.39
C GLU A 73 14.87 -1.74 8.19
N PHE A 74 14.04 -0.72 8.00
CA PHE A 74 14.09 0.24 6.90
C PHE A 74 14.81 1.55 7.27
N LYS A 75 15.06 1.81 8.56
CA LYS A 75 15.88 2.95 9.02
C LYS A 75 17.38 2.71 8.78
N LYS A 76 17.80 1.44 8.71
CA LYS A 76 19.18 1.06 8.39
C LYS A 76 19.32 1.02 6.88
N LYS A 77 20.21 1.86 6.31
CA LYS A 77 20.52 1.90 4.88
C LYS A 77 21.05 0.57 4.33
N SER A 78 21.56 -0.29 5.21
CA SER A 78 21.89 -1.67 4.89
C SER A 78 20.60 -2.48 4.72
N GLY A 79 20.25 -2.79 3.47
CA GLY A 79 19.09 -3.63 3.17
C GLY A 79 19.15 -4.98 3.88
N THR A 80 18.00 -5.64 3.97
CA THR A 80 17.84 -6.99 4.53
C THR A 80 18.76 -8.03 3.87
N ALA A 81 19.20 -7.78 2.63
CA ALA A 81 20.12 -8.63 1.88
C ALA A 81 21.43 -8.94 2.62
N ASN A 82 22.07 -7.95 3.26
CA ASN A 82 23.36 -8.16 3.95
C ASN A 82 23.20 -9.06 5.17
N LYS A 83 22.09 -8.94 5.91
CA LYS A 83 21.78 -9.81 7.05
C LYS A 83 21.54 -11.25 6.60
N ILE A 84 20.88 -11.45 5.46
CA ILE A 84 20.61 -12.78 4.90
C ILE A 84 21.91 -13.45 4.44
N LEU A 85 22.81 -12.71 3.80
CA LEU A 85 24.11 -13.23 3.37
C LEU A 85 25.00 -13.60 4.57
N GLU A 86 25.09 -12.74 5.57
CA GLU A 86 25.87 -12.99 6.79
C GLU A 86 25.35 -14.21 7.57
N ALA A 87 24.02 -14.39 7.65
CA ALA A 87 23.41 -15.56 8.28
C ALA A 87 23.78 -16.86 7.54
N LYS A 88 23.73 -16.85 6.20
CA LYS A 88 24.08 -18.02 5.37
C LYS A 88 25.57 -18.36 5.43
N GLU A 89 26.45 -17.37 5.52
CA GLU A 89 27.89 -17.60 5.68
C GLU A 89 28.20 -18.22 7.06
N LYS A 90 27.55 -17.73 8.12
CA LYS A 90 27.69 -18.31 9.47
C LYS A 90 27.20 -19.75 9.56
N GLU A 91 26.14 -20.12 8.85
CA GLU A 91 25.72 -21.53 8.74
C GLU A 91 26.77 -22.38 8.04
N ARG A 92 27.31 -21.90 6.91
CA ARG A 92 28.38 -22.61 6.19
C ARG A 92 29.64 -22.80 7.01
N GLU A 93 30.02 -21.83 7.85
CA GLU A 93 31.15 -21.98 8.76
C GLU A 93 30.89 -23.01 9.84
N LYS A 94 29.68 -23.02 10.44
CA LYS A 94 29.29 -24.04 11.41
C LYS A 94 29.37 -25.44 10.81
N ASP A 95 28.81 -25.65 9.62
CA ASP A 95 28.83 -26.95 8.94
C ASP A 95 30.25 -27.43 8.65
N LYS A 96 31.17 -26.51 8.28
CA LYS A 96 32.58 -26.84 8.07
C LYS A 96 33.26 -27.27 9.37
N VAL A 97 32.98 -26.61 10.48
CA VAL A 97 33.53 -26.99 11.79
C VAL A 97 33.02 -28.37 12.20
N VAL A 98 31.72 -28.66 12.05
CA VAL A 98 31.15 -29.99 12.35
C VAL A 98 31.72 -31.09 11.44
N ALA A 99 31.93 -30.78 10.15
CA ALA A 99 32.56 -31.70 9.20
C ALA A 99 34.04 -31.97 9.52
N SER A 100 34.76 -30.96 10.02
CA SER A 100 36.16 -31.13 10.43
C SER A 100 36.31 -31.92 11.73
N ASP A 101 35.44 -31.69 12.71
CA ASP A 101 35.41 -32.40 14.00
C ASP A 101 34.98 -33.87 13.83
N SER A 102 34.03 -34.15 12.94
CA SER A 102 33.66 -35.53 12.61
C SER A 102 34.78 -36.28 11.89
N LYS A 103 35.57 -35.62 11.03
CA LYS A 103 36.75 -36.21 10.38
C LYS A 103 37.90 -36.44 11.36
N SER A 104 38.16 -35.50 12.28
CA SER A 104 39.20 -35.66 13.30
C SER A 104 38.88 -36.81 14.26
N ARG A 105 37.62 -36.93 14.71
CA ARG A 105 37.14 -38.07 15.52
C ARG A 105 37.24 -39.40 14.78
N LYS A 106 36.90 -39.46 13.49
CA LYS A 106 37.06 -40.68 12.67
C LYS A 106 38.54 -41.06 12.51
N LYS A 107 39.43 -40.08 12.32
CA LYS A 107 40.87 -40.31 12.20
C LYS A 107 41.48 -40.80 13.52
N ALA A 108 41.12 -40.19 14.65
CA ALA A 108 41.58 -40.61 15.97
C ALA A 108 41.17 -42.06 16.31
N ARG A 109 39.93 -42.46 15.99
CA ARG A 109 39.49 -43.86 16.15
C ARG A 109 40.28 -44.84 15.28
N ARG A 110 40.63 -44.45 14.04
CA ARG A 110 41.33 -45.32 13.08
C ARG A 110 42.79 -45.62 13.45
N TYR A 111 43.44 -44.73 14.20
CA TYR A 111 44.83 -44.88 14.65
C TYR A 111 44.96 -45.25 16.13
N GLY A 112 43.83 -45.47 16.84
CA GLY A 112 43.80 -45.72 18.28
C GLY A 112 43.70 -47.20 18.69
N GLU A 113 43.42 -48.12 17.78
CA GLU A 113 43.43 -49.57 18.05
C GLU A 113 44.62 -50.23 17.38
N SER A 114 45.75 -50.23 18.09
CA SER A 114 46.90 -51.11 17.81
C SER A 114 46.85 -52.23 18.86
N PRO A 115 46.42 -53.45 18.53
CA PRO A 115 46.48 -54.57 19.47
C PRO A 115 47.96 -54.97 19.64
N LEU A 116 48.41 -55.00 20.90
CA LEU A 116 49.62 -55.72 21.30
C LEU A 116 49.37 -57.24 21.25
#